data_AF-A0AAE3X9F1-F1
#
_entry.id   AF-A0AAE3X9F1-F1
#
_cell.length_a   1.000
_cell.length_b   1.000
_cell.length_c   1.000
_cell.angle_alpha   90.00
_cell.angle_beta   90.00
_cell.angle_gamma   90.00
#
_symmetry.space_group_name_H-M   'P 1'
#
loop_
_entity.id
_entity.type
_entity.pdbx_description
1 polymer ?
#
loop_
_entity_poly.entity_id
_entity_poly.type
_entity_poly.pdbx_seq_one_letter_code
_entity_poly.pdbx_strand_id
1 'polypeptide(L)'
;MRARTLLLPALLTLLGSAGAVTVKLRPQGEELTKAVQAALAALSTPDFPVTLDTSGGPILTLGGAAPFSPDVAARSFGLGTERRIEFNPRGPLNIQDAVRAELTREWKLTDWTTASARARLSGADLNGDGKIDLTDLALLMNNYGKSTSIGDLDGNGKVDDADLKLFSAQYKL
;
A
#
# COMPACT_ATOMS: atom_id res chain seq x y z
N MET A 1 1.66 -21.67 24.30
CA MET A 1 2.46 -20.76 23.46
C MET A 1 1.53 -20.12 22.44
N ARG A 2 1.29 -18.80 22.53
CA ARG A 2 0.40 -18.09 21.60
C ARG A 2 1.19 -17.73 20.34
N ALA A 3 0.81 -18.31 19.21
CA ALA A 3 1.38 -17.97 17.91
C ALA A 3 1.10 -16.48 17.64
N ARG A 4 2.17 -15.68 17.53
CA ARG A 4 2.12 -14.31 17.03
C ARG A 4 1.76 -14.41 15.55
N THR A 5 0.54 -14.03 15.20
CA THR A 5 0.09 -13.88 13.82
C THR A 5 0.93 -12.78 13.18
N LEU A 6 1.85 -13.15 12.28
CA LEU A 6 2.58 -12.23 11.44
C LEU A 6 1.58 -11.54 10.51
N LEU A 7 1.45 -10.22 10.66
CA LEU A 7 0.75 -9.36 9.71
C LEU A 7 1.48 -9.46 8.36
N LEU A 8 0.88 -10.14 7.37
CA LEU A 8 1.29 -9.98 5.98
C LEU A 8 0.72 -8.64 5.49
N PRO A 9 1.56 -7.65 5.13
CA PRO A 9 1.09 -6.45 4.46
C PRO A 9 0.54 -6.84 3.07
N ALA A 10 -0.32 -5.99 2.52
CA ALA A 10 -0.85 -6.15 1.16
C ALA A 10 0.30 -6.46 0.18
N LEU A 11 0.18 -7.55 -0.58
CA LEU A 11 1.21 -8.01 -1.50
C LEU A 11 1.31 -7.03 -2.68
N LEU A 12 2.27 -6.13 -2.59
CA LEU A 12 2.63 -5.20 -3.66
C LEU A 12 3.48 -5.94 -4.68
N THR A 13 3.02 -6.04 -5.92
CA THR A 13 3.82 -6.62 -7.02
C THR A 13 4.37 -5.49 -7.86
N LEU A 14 5.66 -5.19 -7.70
CA LEU A 14 6.41 -4.30 -8.58
C LEU A 14 6.74 -5.07 -9.86
N LEU A 15 6.18 -4.67 -10.99
CA LEU A 15 6.48 -5.19 -12.32
C LEU A 15 6.86 -4.02 -13.21
N GLY A 16 8.16 -3.87 -13.48
CA GLY A 16 8.68 -3.33 -14.73
C GLY A 16 8.72 -1.81 -14.92
N SER A 17 9.95 -1.30 -14.95
CA SER A 17 10.42 -0.07 -15.61
C SER A 17 9.73 1.26 -15.25
N ALA A 18 10.45 2.06 -14.45
CA ALA A 18 10.17 3.46 -14.07
C ALA A 18 8.91 3.68 -13.22
N GLY A 19 9.07 3.59 -11.90
CA GLY A 19 8.23 4.29 -10.90
C GLY A 19 6.75 3.88 -10.78
N ALA A 20 6.22 3.05 -11.67
CA ALA A 20 4.83 2.60 -11.61
C ALA A 20 4.60 1.61 -10.47
N VAL A 21 3.56 1.82 -9.68
CA VAL A 21 3.15 0.91 -8.61
C VAL A 21 1.72 0.44 -8.83
N THR A 22 1.57 -0.88 -8.84
CA THR A 22 0.25 -1.53 -8.92
C THR A 22 -0.17 -2.01 -7.53
N VAL A 23 -1.28 -1.46 -7.03
CA VAL A 23 -1.87 -1.85 -5.74
C VAL A 23 -3.03 -2.82 -5.95
N LYS A 24 -2.97 -3.93 -5.21
CA LYS A 24 -3.96 -5.00 -5.24
C LYS A 24 -5.09 -4.75 -4.25
N LEU A 25 -6.27 -4.42 -4.76
CA LEU A 25 -7.49 -4.21 -3.99
C LEU A 25 -8.69 -4.74 -4.79
N ARG A 26 -9.68 -5.32 -4.11
CA ARG A 26 -10.90 -5.86 -4.74
C ARG A 26 -12.15 -5.07 -4.33
N PRO A 27 -12.33 -3.81 -4.77
CA PRO A 27 -13.56 -3.06 -4.51
C PRO A 27 -14.77 -3.75 -5.16
N GLN A 28 -15.87 -3.83 -4.41
CA GLN A 28 -17.13 -4.42 -4.87
C GLN A 28 -18.15 -3.31 -5.13
N GLY A 29 -18.71 -3.31 -6.34
CA GLY A 29 -19.70 -2.31 -6.78
C GLY A 29 -19.08 -1.05 -7.39
N GLU A 30 -19.90 -0.33 -8.16
CA GLU A 30 -19.44 0.81 -8.97
C GLU A 30 -18.97 2.00 -8.13
N GLU A 31 -19.74 2.36 -7.10
CA GLU A 31 -19.43 3.52 -6.24
C GLU A 31 -18.08 3.37 -5.54
N LEU A 32 -17.85 2.22 -4.92
CA LEU A 32 -16.61 1.94 -4.20
C LEU A 32 -15.41 1.79 -5.16
N THR A 33 -15.63 1.20 -6.33
CA THR A 33 -14.58 1.12 -7.36
C THR A 33 -14.16 2.51 -7.83
N LYS A 34 -15.12 3.40 -8.10
CA LYS A 34 -14.85 4.80 -8.45
C LYS A 34 -14.14 5.54 -7.32
N ALA A 35 -14.54 5.33 -6.06
CA ALA A 35 -13.89 5.96 -4.92
C ALA A 35 -12.44 5.52 -4.75
N VAL A 36 -12.16 4.22 -4.90
CA VAL A 36 -10.78 3.69 -4.89
C VAL A 36 -9.98 4.26 -6.06
N GLN A 37 -10.51 4.25 -7.27
CA GLN A 37 -9.81 4.82 -8.44
C GLN A 37 -9.50 6.30 -8.27
N ALA A 38 -10.45 7.09 -7.76
CA ALA A 38 -10.24 8.51 -7.46
C ALA A 38 -9.15 8.71 -6.39
N ALA A 39 -9.16 7.89 -5.35
CA ALA A 39 -8.13 7.91 -4.31
C ALA A 39 -6.73 7.64 -4.91
N LEU A 40 -6.58 6.57 -5.71
CA LEU A 40 -5.30 6.25 -6.35
C LEU A 40 -4.85 7.34 -7.32
N ALA A 41 -5.77 7.89 -8.12
CA ALA A 41 -5.46 8.99 -9.04
C ALA A 41 -4.93 10.23 -8.31
N ALA A 42 -5.44 10.52 -7.10
CA ALA A 42 -4.95 11.64 -6.29
C ALA A 42 -3.52 11.44 -5.74
N LEU A 43 -3.02 10.19 -5.70
CA LEU A 43 -1.64 9.86 -5.29
C LEU A 43 -0.70 9.64 -6.47
N SER A 44 -1.25 9.56 -7.68
CA SER A 44 -0.53 9.27 -8.92
C SER A 44 0.13 10.53 -9.48
N THR A 45 1.38 10.43 -9.92
CA THR A 45 2.07 11.47 -10.70
C THR A 45 2.54 10.89 -12.04
N PRO A 46 2.90 11.72 -13.05
CA PRO A 46 3.39 11.21 -14.34
C PRO A 46 4.61 10.29 -14.22
N ASP A 47 5.46 10.49 -13.21
CA ASP A 47 6.67 9.71 -12.93
C ASP A 47 6.48 8.63 -11.86
N PHE A 48 5.30 8.57 -11.23
CA PHE A 48 4.91 7.57 -10.23
C PHE A 48 3.44 7.24 -10.37
N PRO A 49 3.06 6.52 -11.44
CA PRO A 49 1.67 6.15 -11.62
C PRO A 49 1.26 5.10 -10.59
N VAL A 50 0.14 5.33 -9.91
CA VAL A 50 -0.45 4.38 -8.96
C VAL A 50 -1.72 3.79 -9.56
N THR A 51 -1.69 2.49 -9.83
CA THR A 51 -2.77 1.79 -10.55
C THR A 51 -3.44 0.72 -9.69
N LEU A 52 -4.70 0.42 -10.01
CA LEU A 52 -5.49 -0.62 -9.34
C LEU A 52 -5.37 -1.94 -10.08
N ASP A 53 -5.03 -3.02 -9.36
CA ASP A 53 -5.21 -4.39 -9.81
C ASP A 53 -6.27 -5.09 -8.94
N THR A 54 -7.34 -5.54 -9.59
CA THR A 54 -8.47 -6.21 -8.93
C THR A 54 -8.34 -7.73 -8.90
N SER A 55 -7.21 -8.30 -9.31
CA SER A 55 -6.97 -9.74 -9.29
C SER A 55 -6.67 -10.29 -7.89
N GLY A 56 -6.33 -9.42 -6.93
CA GLY A 56 -5.93 -9.85 -5.59
C GLY A 56 -6.05 -8.75 -4.52
N GLY A 57 -5.60 -9.07 -3.31
CA GLY A 57 -5.64 -8.16 -2.17
C GLY A 57 -6.96 -8.21 -1.38
N PRO A 58 -7.16 -7.29 -0.42
CA PRO A 58 -8.37 -7.27 0.40
C PRO A 58 -9.62 -7.00 -0.44
N ILE A 59 -10.74 -7.63 -0.07
CA ILE A 59 -12.07 -7.25 -0.59
C ILE A 59 -12.52 -5.99 0.12
N LEU A 60 -12.94 -5.00 -0.67
CA LEU A 60 -13.52 -3.76 -0.16
C LEU A 60 -15.02 -3.77 -0.45
N THR A 61 -15.88 -3.61 0.56
CA THR A 61 -17.34 -3.54 0.39
C THR A 61 -17.95 -2.30 1.03
N LEU A 62 -19.04 -1.81 0.44
CA LEU A 62 -19.90 -0.81 1.06
C LEU A 62 -20.98 -1.52 1.87
N GLY A 63 -20.96 -1.35 3.19
CA GLY A 63 -21.76 -2.13 4.12
C GLY A 63 -21.16 -3.50 4.45
N GLY A 64 -21.86 -4.22 5.31
CA GLY A 64 -21.46 -5.53 5.83
C GLY A 64 -22.63 -6.24 6.51
N ALA A 65 -22.43 -7.52 6.83
CA ALA A 65 -23.50 -8.34 7.42
C ALA A 65 -23.92 -7.87 8.82
N ALA A 66 -22.95 -7.41 9.61
CA ALA A 66 -23.22 -6.82 10.92
C ALA A 66 -23.46 -5.30 10.80
N PRO A 67 -24.36 -4.72 11.61
CA PRO A 67 -24.54 -3.28 11.65
C PRO A 67 -23.23 -2.58 12.06
N PHE A 68 -23.10 -1.33 11.61
CA PHE A 68 -22.00 -0.45 12.00
C PHE A 68 -22.40 0.40 13.20
N SER A 69 -21.43 0.72 14.05
CA SER A 69 -21.55 1.89 14.92
C SER A 69 -21.57 3.16 14.05
N PRO A 70 -22.41 4.16 14.38
CA PRO A 70 -22.55 5.37 13.57
C PRO A 70 -21.24 6.17 13.46
N ASP A 71 -20.36 6.08 14.47
CA ASP A 71 -19.09 6.83 14.52
C ASP A 71 -17.92 6.12 13.82
N VAL A 72 -18.16 4.95 13.23
CA VAL A 72 -17.11 4.16 12.57
C VAL A 72 -17.26 4.28 11.06
N ALA A 73 -16.25 4.82 10.38
CA ALA A 73 -16.26 4.99 8.92
C ALA A 73 -15.93 3.70 8.15
N ALA A 74 -15.05 2.86 8.70
CA ALA A 74 -14.68 1.58 8.11
C ALA A 74 -14.20 0.60 9.19
N ARG A 75 -14.23 -0.70 8.88
CA ARG A 75 -13.63 -1.75 9.71
C ARG A 75 -12.92 -2.77 8.83
N SER A 76 -11.84 -3.34 9.35
CA SER A 76 -10.98 -4.31 8.66
C SER A 76 -10.93 -5.59 9.50
N PHE A 77 -11.16 -6.75 8.89
CA PHE A 77 -11.07 -8.03 9.59
C PHE A 77 -10.68 -9.18 8.66
N GLY A 78 -10.09 -10.23 9.24
CA GLY A 78 -9.75 -11.46 8.55
C GLY A 78 -10.91 -12.45 8.61
N LEU A 79 -11.35 -12.92 7.44
CA LEU A 79 -12.32 -14.00 7.26
C LEU A 79 -11.59 -15.20 6.67
N GLY A 80 -11.06 -16.07 7.53
CA GLY A 80 -10.23 -17.20 7.09
C GLY A 80 -8.95 -16.71 6.42
N THR A 81 -8.74 -17.08 5.16
CA THR A 81 -7.59 -16.63 4.34
C THR A 81 -7.84 -15.29 3.64
N GLU A 82 -9.06 -14.75 3.71
CA GLU A 82 -9.44 -13.54 3.00
C GLU A 82 -9.50 -12.34 3.96
N ARG A 83 -8.95 -11.22 3.50
CA ARG A 83 -9.06 -9.95 4.22
C ARG A 83 -10.20 -9.12 3.64
N ARG A 84 -11.05 -8.57 4.51
CA ARG A 84 -12.15 -7.69 4.11
C ARG A 84 -12.07 -6.36 4.83
N ILE A 85 -12.34 -5.31 4.08
CA ILE A 85 -12.52 -3.93 4.54
C ILE A 85 -13.94 -3.54 4.20
N GLU A 86 -14.73 -3.22 5.21
CA GLU A 86 -16.12 -2.80 5.04
C GLU A 86 -16.26 -1.32 5.39
N PHE A 87 -16.79 -0.53 4.46
CA PHE A 87 -17.06 0.90 4.62
C PHE A 87 -18.49 1.12 5.10
N ASN A 88 -18.67 2.00 6.08
CA ASN A 88 -19.98 2.31 6.63
C ASN A 88 -20.76 3.24 5.67
N PRO A 89 -21.87 2.80 5.06
CA PRO A 89 -22.64 3.63 4.14
C PRO A 89 -23.32 4.82 4.81
N ARG A 90 -23.45 4.79 6.14
CA ARG A 90 -24.06 5.84 6.96
C ARG A 90 -23.09 6.31 8.06
N GLY A 91 -21.79 6.17 7.80
CA GLY A 91 -20.74 6.55 8.73
C GLY A 91 -20.54 8.06 8.80
N PRO A 92 -19.56 8.51 9.60
CA PRO A 92 -19.29 9.94 9.79
C PRO A 92 -18.58 10.58 8.59
N LEU A 93 -18.08 9.78 7.65
CA LEU A 93 -17.37 10.22 6.45
C LEU A 93 -18.14 9.77 5.21
N ASN A 94 -18.08 10.60 4.16
CA ASN A 94 -18.49 10.14 2.83
C ASN A 94 -17.52 9.05 2.31
N ILE A 95 -17.91 8.32 1.27
CA ILE A 95 -17.14 7.18 0.78
C ILE A 95 -15.73 7.54 0.31
N GLN A 96 -15.54 8.73 -0.28
CA GLN A 96 -14.23 9.18 -0.76
C GLN A 96 -13.26 9.40 0.40
N ASP A 97 -13.70 10.11 1.43
CA ASP A 97 -12.88 10.39 2.61
C ASP A 97 -12.68 9.14 3.47
N ALA A 98 -13.69 8.25 3.54
CA ALA A 98 -13.56 6.96 4.22
C ALA A 98 -12.51 6.07 3.56
N VAL A 99 -12.50 5.97 2.22
CA VAL A 99 -11.48 5.23 1.47
C VAL A 99 -10.09 5.80 1.70
N ARG A 100 -9.91 7.12 1.59
CA ARG A 100 -8.62 7.78 1.85
C ARG A 100 -8.13 7.52 3.28
N ALA A 101 -9.01 7.70 4.27
CA ALA A 101 -8.67 7.48 5.67
C ALA A 101 -8.27 6.03 5.95
N GLU A 102 -8.96 5.05 5.35
CA GLU A 102 -8.61 3.65 5.51
C GLU A 102 -7.31 3.30 4.81
N LEU A 103 -7.13 3.71 3.55
CA LEU A 103 -5.89 3.44 2.81
C LEU A 103 -4.66 4.12 3.46
N THR A 104 -4.85 5.29 4.08
CA THR A 104 -3.82 5.95 4.91
C THR A 104 -3.38 5.04 6.06
N ARG A 105 -4.33 4.48 6.81
CA ARG A 105 -4.03 3.54 7.91
C ARG A 105 -3.39 2.25 7.40
N GLU A 106 -3.96 1.69 6.33
CA GLU A 106 -3.56 0.42 5.75
C GLU A 106 -2.12 0.42 5.24
N TRP A 107 -1.71 1.52 4.60
CA TRP A 107 -0.36 1.68 4.08
C TRP A 107 0.56 2.45 5.01
N LYS A 108 0.08 2.78 6.23
CA LYS A 108 0.83 3.53 7.23
C LYS A 108 1.38 4.84 6.67
N LEU A 109 0.59 5.51 5.84
CA LEU A 109 0.94 6.85 5.36
C LEU A 109 0.83 7.82 6.56
N THR A 110 1.75 8.77 6.63
CA THR A 110 1.67 9.87 7.61
C THR A 110 0.56 10.86 7.27
N ASP A 111 0.33 11.08 5.97
CA ASP A 111 -0.73 11.88 5.40
C ASP A 111 -1.12 11.38 3.99
N TRP A 112 -2.21 11.91 3.44
CA TRP A 112 -2.66 11.60 2.08
C TRP A 112 -1.99 12.51 1.05
N THR A 113 -0.67 12.32 0.86
CA THR A 113 0.12 13.07 -0.13
C THR A 113 0.84 12.13 -1.09
N THR A 114 1.17 12.64 -2.28
CA THR A 114 1.99 11.91 -3.27
C THR A 114 3.37 11.57 -2.71
N ALA A 115 3.95 12.42 -1.85
CA ALA A 115 5.25 12.17 -1.23
C ALA A 115 5.20 10.99 -0.24
N SER A 116 4.21 10.97 0.66
CA SER A 116 4.03 9.87 1.62
C SER A 116 3.67 8.56 0.93
N ALA A 117 2.81 8.62 -0.10
CA ALA A 117 2.50 7.46 -0.92
C ALA A 117 3.74 6.94 -1.66
N ARG A 118 4.55 7.82 -2.25
CA ARG A 118 5.79 7.41 -2.92
C ARG A 118 6.76 6.77 -1.94
N ALA A 119 6.95 7.34 -0.75
CA ALA A 119 7.83 6.77 0.26
C ALA A 119 7.42 5.33 0.63
N ARG A 120 6.12 5.11 0.87
CA ARG A 120 5.60 3.82 1.32
C ARG A 120 5.43 2.78 0.21
N LEU A 121 4.91 3.20 -0.94
CA LEU A 121 4.49 2.29 -2.00
C LEU A 121 5.61 1.95 -2.98
N SER A 122 6.72 2.66 -2.97
CA SER A 122 7.82 2.31 -3.87
C SER A 122 8.65 1.11 -3.43
N GLY A 123 8.51 0.68 -2.17
CA GLY A 123 9.37 -0.32 -1.54
C GLY A 123 10.71 0.20 -1.05
N ALA A 124 11.05 1.48 -1.27
CA ALA A 124 12.35 2.05 -0.89
C ALA A 124 12.44 2.47 0.59
N ASP A 125 11.31 2.68 1.28
CA ASP A 125 11.24 2.78 2.75
C ASP A 125 11.38 1.38 3.36
N LEU A 126 12.62 0.91 3.49
CA LEU A 126 12.96 -0.45 3.89
C LEU A 126 12.77 -0.69 5.39
N ASN A 127 12.88 0.36 6.21
CA ASN A 127 12.67 0.26 7.65
C ASN A 127 11.19 0.47 8.05
N GLY A 128 10.39 1.04 7.17
CA GLY A 128 8.98 1.28 7.38
C GLY A 128 8.66 2.49 8.27
N ASP A 129 9.49 3.53 8.31
CA ASP A 129 9.25 4.74 9.10
C ASP A 129 8.54 5.87 8.34
N GLY A 130 8.39 5.72 7.02
CA GLY A 130 7.70 6.69 6.15
C GLY A 130 8.63 7.72 5.51
N LYS A 131 9.95 7.54 5.65
CA LYS A 131 10.97 8.31 4.93
C LYS A 131 11.80 7.35 4.07
N ILE A 132 12.57 7.94 3.16
CA ILE A 132 13.58 7.21 2.38
C ILE A 132 14.89 7.93 2.64
N ASP A 133 15.66 7.44 3.60
CA ASP A 133 16.86 8.10 4.11
C ASP A 133 18.09 7.18 4.22
N LEU A 134 19.14 7.65 4.91
CA LEU A 134 20.40 6.92 5.06
C LEU A 134 20.21 5.58 5.78
N THR A 135 19.17 5.45 6.61
CA THR A 135 18.83 4.21 7.30
C THR A 135 18.38 3.16 6.31
N ASP A 136 17.54 3.53 5.34
CA ASP A 136 17.10 2.63 4.28
C ASP A 136 18.26 2.30 3.33
N LEU A 137 19.09 3.29 3.00
CA LEU A 137 20.30 3.04 2.20
C LEU A 137 21.22 2.03 2.90
N ALA A 138 21.41 2.13 4.21
CA ALA A 138 22.21 1.18 4.97
C ALA A 138 21.60 -0.24 4.94
N LEU A 139 20.27 -0.37 5.01
CA LEU A 139 19.58 -1.65 4.86
C LEU A 139 19.77 -2.25 3.45
N LEU A 140 19.64 -1.42 2.41
CA LEU A 140 19.87 -1.81 1.03
C LEU A 140 21.32 -2.31 0.84
N MET A 141 22.30 -1.53 1.28
CA MET A 141 23.73 -1.87 1.16
C MET A 141 24.11 -3.12 1.98
N ASN A 142 23.48 -3.32 3.14
CA ASN A 142 23.67 -4.55 3.91
C ASN A 142 23.16 -5.79 3.16
N ASN A 143 22.19 -5.64 2.26
CA ASN A 143 21.65 -6.73 1.46
C ASN A 143 22.23 -6.82 0.05
N TYR A 144 23.04 -5.85 -0.37
CA TYR A 144 23.63 -5.81 -1.70
C TYR A 144 24.42 -7.10 -2.02
N GLY A 145 24.17 -7.65 -3.21
CA GLY A 145 24.71 -8.93 -3.69
C GLY A 145 24.00 -10.17 -3.14
N LYS A 146 22.98 -10.03 -2.29
CA LYS A 146 22.23 -11.17 -1.71
C LYS A 146 20.92 -11.42 -2.47
N SER A 147 20.47 -12.67 -2.45
CA SER A 147 19.11 -13.05 -2.87
C SER A 147 18.15 -12.94 -1.69
N THR A 148 17.50 -11.79 -1.57
CA THR A 148 16.52 -11.48 -0.53
C THR A 148 15.51 -10.50 -1.06
N SER A 149 14.27 -10.53 -0.57
CA SER A 149 13.24 -9.57 -0.97
C SER A 149 13.43 -8.18 -0.34
N ILE A 150 14.24 -8.07 0.72
CA ILE A 150 14.49 -6.78 1.38
C ILE A 150 15.55 -6.02 0.59
N GLY A 151 15.12 -5.00 -0.15
CA GLY A 151 15.99 -4.20 -1.02
C GLY A 151 15.99 -4.65 -2.48
N ASP A 152 15.29 -5.73 -2.82
CA ASP A 152 15.02 -6.16 -4.20
C ASP A 152 13.79 -5.37 -4.69
N LEU A 153 14.06 -4.15 -5.18
CA LEU A 153 13.06 -3.17 -5.58
C LEU A 153 12.51 -3.45 -6.98
N ASP A 154 13.27 -4.11 -7.84
CA ASP A 154 12.82 -4.52 -9.17
C ASP A 154 12.12 -5.91 -9.19
N GLY A 155 12.24 -6.67 -8.10
CA GLY A 155 11.59 -7.96 -7.90
C GLY A 155 12.27 -9.12 -8.64
N ASN A 156 13.53 -8.97 -9.04
CA ASN A 156 14.27 -9.98 -9.79
C ASN A 156 14.85 -11.12 -8.93
N GLY A 157 14.74 -11.01 -7.60
CA GLY A 157 15.21 -11.99 -6.63
C GLY A 157 16.65 -11.75 -6.14
N LYS A 158 17.26 -10.61 -6.48
CA LYS A 158 18.59 -10.19 -6.04
C LYS A 158 18.60 -8.70 -5.75
N VAL A 159 19.43 -8.30 -4.78
CA VAL A 159 19.70 -6.89 -4.52
C VAL A 159 20.99 -6.49 -5.23
N ASP A 160 20.90 -5.65 -6.25
CA ASP A 160 22.05 -5.22 -7.06
C ASP A 160 21.98 -3.74 -7.51
N ASP A 161 22.78 -3.39 -8.54
CA ASP A 161 22.86 -2.03 -9.07
C ASP A 161 21.52 -1.50 -9.63
N ALA A 162 20.64 -2.40 -10.10
CA ALA A 162 19.31 -2.02 -10.56
C ALA A 162 18.49 -1.44 -9.39
N ASP A 163 18.56 -2.08 -8.21
CA ASP A 163 17.86 -1.63 -7.01
C ASP A 163 18.45 -0.34 -6.46
N LEU A 164 19.78 -0.23 -6.44
CA LEU A 164 20.44 1.00 -6.02
C LEU A 164 20.02 2.19 -6.92
N LYS A 165 19.90 1.96 -8.23
CA LYS A 165 19.39 2.98 -9.16
C LYS A 165 17.94 3.36 -8.85
N LEU A 166 17.06 2.38 -8.61
CA LEU A 166 15.66 2.62 -8.23
C LEU A 166 15.54 3.38 -6.91
N PHE A 167 16.35 3.02 -5.91
CA PHE A 167 16.42 3.70 -4.62
C PHE A 167 16.86 5.17 -4.78
N SER A 168 17.94 5.40 -5.53
CA SER A 168 18.50 6.74 -5.74
C SER A 168 17.52 7.74 -6.37
N ALA A 169 16.57 7.25 -7.19
CA ALA A 169 15.53 8.07 -7.80
C ALA A 169 14.46 8.56 -6.82
N GLN A 170 14.54 8.15 -5.56
CA GLN A 170 13.55 8.44 -4.52
C GLN A 170 14.17 8.97 -3.24
N TYR A 171 15.44 8.66 -3.02
CA TYR A 171 16.23 9.15 -1.90
C TYR A 171 16.18 10.68 -1.81
N LYS A 172 15.90 11.19 -0.61
CA LYS A 172 15.93 12.61 -0.30
C LYS A 172 16.84 12.83 0.92
N LEU A 173 17.69 13.84 0.82
CA LEU A 173 18.55 14.33 1.91
C LEU A 173 17.74 15.20 2.89
#